data_AF-A0AAU8ISA5-F1
#
_entry.id   AF-A0AAU8ISA5-F1
#
_cell.length_a   1.000
_cell.length_b   1.000
_cell.length_c   1.000
_cell.angle_alpha   90.00
_cell.angle_beta   90.00
_cell.angle_gamma   90.00
#
_symmetry.space_group_name_H-M   'P 1'
#
loop_
_entity.id
_entity.type
_entity.pdbx_description
1 polymer ?
#
loop_
_entity_poly.entity_id
_entity_poly.type
_entity_poly.pdbx_seq_one_letter_code
_entity_poly.pdbx_strand_id
1 'polypeptide(L)'
;MDDIDGFDGTDGPDRADRLLMLAVCGEALPDDDPDAADVAADVALLREQVRGIGDALAARPAPKPVPTPVPAPVPVRRRRPLRIAFGALVAACAAGAVGGMVWLGVTAPGGVSSESGGANKSAADGKAASGADDGSSPALHIACSRILVEGRVVSVTPRADGNVRVVLDVTRSYRPERPAKEHPTLAVTLHGSARADLKPGTYTLIRTPVFPGDRQDWETGRGVKDARGDILGALPEARGLACPGPGY
;
A
#
# COMPACT_ATOMS: atom_id res chain seq x y z
N MET A 1 7.05 -10.52 -48.20
CA MET A 1 8.37 -9.96 -48.51
C MET A 1 8.19 -8.49 -48.80
N ASP A 2 8.80 -7.51 -48.15
CA ASP A 2 9.45 -7.34 -46.86
C ASP A 2 9.71 -5.83 -46.86
N ASP A 3 8.92 -5.06 -46.12
CA ASP A 3 9.24 -3.65 -45.81
C ASP A 3 9.35 -3.56 -44.29
N ILE A 4 10.50 -4.03 -43.79
CA ILE A 4 10.99 -3.68 -42.46
C ILE A 4 12.07 -2.64 -42.70
N ASP A 5 11.67 -1.37 -42.75
CA ASP A 5 12.59 -0.27 -42.54
C ASP A 5 13.09 -0.36 -41.10
N GLY A 6 14.39 -0.55 -40.98
CA GLY A 6 15.10 -0.69 -39.73
C GLY A 6 14.86 0.53 -38.84
N PHE A 7 14.40 0.25 -37.63
CA PHE A 7 14.49 1.18 -36.51
C PHE A 7 15.98 1.34 -36.18
N ASP A 8 16.63 2.34 -36.76
CA ASP A 8 18.00 2.72 -36.44
C ASP A 8 18.03 3.30 -35.03
N GLY A 9 18.34 2.42 -34.07
CA GLY A 9 18.57 2.79 -32.69
C GLY A 9 19.92 3.46 -32.53
N THR A 10 19.96 4.78 -32.75
CA THR A 10 21.09 5.63 -32.33
C THR A 10 20.60 6.87 -31.59
N ASP A 11 19.90 6.68 -30.47
CA ASP A 11 19.91 7.69 -29.41
C ASP A 11 21.15 7.43 -28.56
N GLY A 12 22.31 7.87 -29.08
CA GLY A 12 23.47 8.09 -28.22
C GLY A 12 23.10 9.09 -27.12
N PRO A 13 23.75 9.06 -25.94
CA PRO A 13 23.49 10.06 -24.91
C PRO A 13 23.60 11.44 -25.55
N ASP A 14 22.60 12.28 -25.31
CA ASP A 14 22.59 13.61 -25.88
C ASP A 14 23.89 14.35 -25.46
N ARG A 15 24.26 15.37 -26.24
CA ARG A 15 25.54 16.07 -26.02
C ARG A 15 25.66 16.60 -24.59
N ALA A 16 24.57 17.09 -24.00
CA ALA A 16 24.55 17.61 -22.63
C ALA A 16 24.69 16.50 -21.58
N ASP A 17 23.98 15.38 -21.77
CA ASP A 17 24.04 14.19 -20.93
C ASP A 17 25.46 13.60 -20.91
N ARG A 18 26.15 13.58 -22.06
CA ARG A 18 27.55 13.13 -22.12
C ARG A 18 28.46 14.03 -21.29
N LEU A 19 28.34 15.35 -21.43
CA LEU A 19 29.14 16.30 -20.63
C LEU A 19 28.84 16.16 -19.14
N LEU A 20 27.56 16.05 -18.77
CA LEU A 20 27.15 15.88 -17.38
C LEU A 20 27.72 14.58 -16.78
N MET A 21 27.65 13.47 -17.53
CA MET A 21 28.21 12.19 -17.10
C MET A 21 29.72 12.27 -16.86
N LEU A 22 30.47 12.86 -17.80
CA LEU A 22 31.91 13.09 -17.64
C LEU A 22 32.20 13.94 -16.39
N ALA A 23 31.48 15.06 -16.26
CA ALA A 23 31.66 16.00 -15.16
C ALA A 23 31.36 15.36 -13.80
N VAL A 24 30.26 14.61 -13.67
CA VAL A 24 29.86 13.90 -12.43
C VAL A 24 30.91 12.85 -12.06
N CYS A 25 31.38 12.07 -13.03
CA CYS A 25 32.44 11.07 -12.84
C CYS A 25 33.83 11.68 -12.57
N GLY A 26 34.00 12.99 -12.76
CA GLY A 26 35.28 13.68 -12.57
C GLY A 26 36.26 13.43 -13.72
N GLU A 27 35.74 13.05 -14.89
CA GLU A 27 36.51 12.89 -16.11
C GLU A 27 36.75 14.24 -16.79
N ALA A 28 37.78 14.30 -17.65
CA ALA A 28 38.09 15.50 -18.40
C ALA A 28 36.96 15.82 -19.39
N LEU A 29 36.49 17.06 -19.34
CA LEU A 29 35.53 17.58 -20.31
C LEU A 29 36.25 17.99 -21.60
N PRO A 30 35.61 17.85 -22.77
CA PRO A 30 36.16 18.32 -24.04
C PRO A 30 36.31 19.85 -24.04
N ASP A 31 37.53 20.34 -24.30
CA ASP A 31 37.86 21.77 -24.31
C ASP A 31 37.23 22.54 -25.49
N ASP A 32 36.80 21.83 -26.54
CA ASP A 32 36.15 22.39 -27.72
C ASP A 32 34.62 22.57 -27.55
N ASP A 33 34.08 22.16 -26.41
CA ASP A 33 32.66 22.26 -26.12
C ASP A 33 32.31 23.56 -25.36
N PRO A 34 31.48 24.45 -25.93
CA PRO A 34 31.13 25.72 -25.29
C PRO A 34 30.38 25.55 -23.96
N ASP A 35 29.70 24.42 -23.74
CA ASP A 35 28.86 24.17 -22.56
C ASP A 35 29.65 23.44 -21.46
N ALA A 36 30.86 22.95 -21.74
CA ALA A 36 31.70 22.22 -20.78
C ALA A 36 32.05 23.06 -19.55
N ALA A 37 32.34 24.35 -19.73
CA ALA A 37 32.70 25.24 -18.63
C ALA A 37 31.51 25.47 -17.67
N ASP A 38 30.31 25.63 -18.20
CA ASP A 38 29.08 25.84 -17.43
C ASP A 38 28.70 24.56 -16.67
N VAL A 39 28.72 23.41 -17.34
CA VAL A 39 28.49 22.10 -16.69
C VAL A 39 29.52 21.83 -15.60
N ALA A 40 30.79 22.17 -15.82
CA ALA A 40 31.83 22.03 -14.81
C ALA A 40 31.58 22.93 -13.59
N ALA A 41 31.14 24.18 -13.81
CA ALA A 41 30.80 25.12 -12.75
C ALA A 41 29.61 24.64 -11.92
N ASP A 42 28.56 24.13 -12.56
CA ASP A 42 27.37 23.59 -11.89
C ASP A 42 27.72 22.35 -11.05
N VAL A 43 28.48 21.40 -11.60
CA VAL A 43 28.90 20.21 -10.85
C VAL A 43 29.85 20.59 -9.71
N ALA A 44 30.70 21.60 -9.88
CA ALA A 44 31.55 22.12 -8.80
C ALA A 44 30.71 22.72 -7.65
N LEU A 45 29.66 23.48 -7.97
CA LEU A 45 28.72 24.01 -6.99
C LEU A 45 27.99 22.90 -6.24
N LEU A 46 27.48 21.90 -6.95
CA LEU A 46 26.79 20.75 -6.35
C LEU A 46 27.72 19.96 -5.42
N ARG A 47 28.98 19.76 -5.80
CA ARG A 47 29.98 19.10 -4.93
C ARG A 47 30.21 19.86 -3.64
N GLU A 48 30.23 21.19 -3.68
CA GLU A 48 30.39 22.00 -2.49
C GLU A 48 29.17 21.90 -1.57
N GLN A 49 27.96 21.91 -2.12
CA GLN A 49 26.74 21.72 -1.34
C GLN A 49 26.70 20.33 -0.67
N VAL A 50 27.04 19.28 -1.42
CA VAL A 50 27.07 17.91 -0.88
C VAL A 50 28.12 17.78 0.22
N ARG A 51 29.29 18.40 0.05
CA ARG A 51 30.32 18.46 1.11
C ARG A 51 29.78 19.14 2.37
N GLY A 52 29.13 20.29 2.24
CA GLY A 52 28.53 20.99 3.38
C GLY A 52 27.47 20.17 4.12
N ILE A 53 26.64 19.40 3.39
CA ILE A 53 25.68 18.46 4.00
C ILE A 53 26.42 17.33 4.72
N GLY A 54 27.46 16.77 4.11
CA GLY A 54 28.30 15.72 4.69
C GLY A 54 28.95 16.17 6.01
N ASP A 55 29.52 17.37 6.02
CA ASP A 55 30.16 17.95 7.20
C ASP A 55 29.14 18.23 8.32
N ALA A 56 27.97 18.77 7.98
CA ALA A 56 26.90 18.98 8.95
C ALA A 56 26.37 17.67 9.56
N LEU A 57 26.28 16.61 8.75
CA LEU A 57 25.90 15.28 9.23
C LEU A 57 27.00 14.65 10.10
N ALA A 58 28.27 14.81 9.73
CA ALA A 58 29.41 14.32 10.51
C ALA A 58 29.60 15.06 11.84
N ALA A 59 29.28 16.36 11.88
CA ALA A 59 29.31 17.19 13.08
C ALA A 59 28.16 16.87 14.06
N ARG A 60 27.16 16.07 13.65
CA ARG A 60 26.04 15.70 14.51
C ARG A 60 26.57 14.89 15.70
N PRO A 61 26.33 15.32 16.96
CA PRO A 61 26.79 14.59 18.13
C PRO A 61 26.24 13.17 18.13
N ALA A 62 27.12 12.20 18.39
CA ALA A 62 26.72 10.82 18.57
C ALA A 62 25.65 10.72 19.68
N PRO A 63 24.61 9.90 19.51
CA PRO A 63 23.60 9.71 20.55
C PRO A 63 24.30 9.26 21.84
N LYS A 64 24.02 9.97 22.94
CA LYS A 64 24.55 9.60 24.26
C LYS A 64 24.18 8.13 24.54
N PRO A 65 25.11 7.31 25.06
CA PRO A 65 24.80 5.95 25.47
C PRO A 65 23.60 6.01 26.42
N VAL A 66 22.50 5.38 26.02
CA VAL A 66 21.35 5.17 26.91
C VAL A 66 21.86 4.21 27.99
N PRO A 67 21.82 4.59 29.28
CA PRO A 67 22.26 3.69 30.34
C PRO A 67 21.45 2.40 30.26
N THR A 68 22.16 1.28 30.22
CA THR A 68 21.57 -0.06 30.24
C THR A 68 20.69 -0.18 31.48
N PRO A 69 19.39 -0.51 31.36
CA PRO A 69 18.55 -0.75 32.52
C PRO A 69 19.16 -1.89 33.35
N VAL A 70 19.57 -1.60 34.58
CA VAL A 70 19.96 -2.63 35.54
C VAL A 70 18.72 -3.48 35.81
N PRO A 71 18.76 -4.81 35.60
CA PRO A 71 17.62 -5.65 35.89
C PRO A 71 17.27 -5.54 37.37
N ALA A 72 16.04 -5.10 37.66
CA ALA A 72 15.50 -5.09 39.01
C ALA A 72 15.45 -6.54 39.54
N PRO A 73 15.76 -6.79 40.82
CA PRO A 73 15.71 -8.11 41.41
C PRO A 73 14.29 -8.68 41.29
N VAL A 74 14.20 -9.83 40.62
CA VAL A 74 12.95 -10.55 40.40
C VAL A 74 12.47 -11.12 41.74
N PRO A 75 11.26 -10.79 42.23
CA PRO A 75 10.75 -11.41 43.44
C PRO A 75 10.52 -12.90 43.17
N VAL A 76 11.18 -13.75 43.96
CA VAL A 76 11.06 -15.22 43.88
C VAL A 76 9.66 -15.62 44.32
N ARG A 77 8.76 -15.81 43.36
CA ARG A 77 7.38 -16.23 43.61
C ARG A 77 7.39 -17.70 44.07
N ARG A 78 7.31 -17.91 45.39
CA ARG A 78 7.15 -19.24 46.01
C ARG A 78 5.96 -19.96 45.36
N ARG A 79 6.22 -21.10 44.72
CA ARG A 79 5.19 -21.97 44.15
C ARG A 79 4.34 -22.55 45.28
N ARG A 80 3.08 -22.12 45.38
CA ARG A 80 2.06 -22.84 46.17
C ARG A 80 1.44 -23.92 45.27
N PRO A 81 1.33 -25.18 45.72
CA PRO A 81 0.64 -26.22 44.95
C PRO A 81 -0.87 -26.09 45.19
N LEU A 82 -1.57 -25.35 44.33
CA LEU A 82 -3.02 -25.48 44.19
C LEU A 82 -3.30 -26.69 43.29
N ARG A 83 -3.14 -27.87 43.87
CA ARG A 83 -3.95 -29.02 43.49
C ARG A 83 -5.32 -28.80 44.14
N ILE A 84 -6.37 -28.84 43.33
CA ILE A 84 -7.71 -29.39 43.61
C ILE A 84 -8.75 -28.66 42.75
N ALA A 85 -9.53 -29.50 42.06
CA ALA A 85 -10.85 -29.26 41.47
C ALA A 85 -10.95 -28.31 40.27
N PHE A 86 -11.15 -28.89 39.08
CA PHE A 86 -12.45 -28.87 38.40
C PHE A 86 -12.42 -29.90 37.27
N GLY A 87 -12.73 -31.15 37.66
CA GLY A 87 -13.17 -32.18 36.73
C GLY A 87 -14.70 -32.25 36.73
N ALA A 88 -15.23 -32.60 35.57
CA ALA A 88 -16.59 -33.07 35.29
C ALA A 88 -17.74 -32.04 35.27
N LEU A 89 -18.14 -31.66 34.04
CA LEU A 89 -19.54 -31.79 33.64
C LEU A 89 -19.60 -32.16 32.15
N VAL A 90 -19.84 -33.44 31.88
CA VAL A 90 -20.15 -34.00 30.57
C VAL A 90 -21.60 -34.47 30.59
N ALA A 91 -22.27 -34.24 29.46
CA ALA A 91 -23.46 -34.94 28.92
C ALA A 91 -24.87 -34.52 29.38
N ALA A 92 -25.67 -34.07 28.40
CA ALA A 92 -26.93 -34.70 27.95
C ALA A 92 -27.46 -33.92 26.71
N CYS A 93 -27.35 -34.46 25.49
CA CYS A 93 -28.34 -35.27 24.75
C CYS A 93 -29.34 -34.45 23.91
N ALA A 94 -29.70 -35.06 22.77
CA ALA A 94 -30.24 -34.47 21.55
C ALA A 94 -31.75 -34.17 21.56
N ALA A 95 -32.16 -33.52 20.45
CA ALA A 95 -33.47 -33.54 19.79
C ALA A 95 -34.46 -32.40 20.13
N GLY A 96 -34.73 -31.59 19.12
CA GLY A 96 -35.83 -30.62 19.06
C GLY A 96 -36.03 -30.15 17.63
N ALA A 97 -36.78 -30.92 16.86
CA ALA A 97 -37.19 -30.62 15.49
C ALA A 97 -38.34 -29.59 15.46
N VAL A 98 -38.36 -28.77 14.40
CA VAL A 98 -39.52 -28.20 13.68
C VAL A 98 -40.59 -27.42 14.48
N GLY A 99 -40.84 -26.19 14.02
CA GLY A 99 -42.08 -25.44 14.25
C GLY A 99 -41.84 -24.08 14.92
N GLY A 100 -42.30 -22.96 14.41
CA GLY A 100 -43.20 -22.74 13.29
C GLY A 100 -43.35 -21.24 12.99
N MET A 101 -44.00 -20.98 11.88
CA MET A 101 -44.66 -19.71 11.58
C MET A 101 -45.48 -19.23 12.78
N VAL A 102 -45.42 -17.94 13.08
CA VAL A 102 -46.57 -17.09 13.39
C VAL A 102 -46.05 -15.68 13.60
N TRP A 103 -46.29 -14.82 12.60
CA TRP A 103 -46.76 -13.48 12.94
C TRP A 103 -47.79 -13.06 11.90
N LEU A 104 -49.05 -13.29 12.27
CA LEU A 104 -50.25 -12.78 11.63
C LEU A 104 -50.45 -11.34 12.12
N GLY A 105 -50.10 -10.38 11.28
CA GLY A 105 -50.66 -9.03 11.28
C GLY A 105 -51.65 -8.91 10.13
N VAL A 106 -52.93 -9.08 10.45
CA VAL A 106 -54.09 -8.98 9.56
C VAL A 106 -54.33 -7.55 9.11
N THR A 107 -54.43 -7.32 7.79
CA THR A 107 -55.51 -6.56 7.14
C THR A 107 -55.62 -7.00 5.66
N ALA A 108 -56.79 -7.53 5.29
CA ALA A 108 -57.28 -7.71 3.92
C ALA A 108 -58.38 -6.64 3.67
N PRO A 109 -58.97 -6.44 2.46
CA PRO A 109 -58.88 -7.27 1.24
C PRO A 109 -58.75 -6.51 -0.11
N GLY A 110 -58.45 -7.25 -1.18
CA GLY A 110 -58.99 -6.98 -2.52
C GLY A 110 -57.98 -6.81 -3.66
N GLY A 111 -58.12 -7.64 -4.71
CA GLY A 111 -57.65 -7.32 -6.06
C GLY A 111 -56.80 -8.41 -6.73
N VAL A 112 -57.44 -9.19 -7.61
CA VAL A 112 -56.83 -10.20 -8.50
C VAL A 112 -56.08 -9.54 -9.67
N SER A 113 -54.95 -10.10 -10.10
CA SER A 113 -54.68 -10.53 -11.49
C SER A 113 -53.22 -10.99 -11.64
N SER A 114 -53.06 -12.11 -12.34
CA SER A 114 -51.77 -12.70 -12.73
C SER A 114 -51.25 -12.01 -13.98
N GLU A 115 -49.98 -11.58 -14.01
CA GLU A 115 -49.18 -11.53 -15.23
C GLU A 115 -47.70 -11.79 -14.92
N SER A 116 -47.12 -12.65 -15.74
CA SER A 116 -45.72 -13.04 -15.79
C SER A 116 -44.83 -11.91 -16.32
N GLY A 117 -43.68 -11.71 -15.69
CA GLY A 117 -42.61 -10.87 -16.25
C GLY A 117 -41.49 -10.72 -15.26
N GLY A 118 -40.40 -11.48 -15.44
CA GLY A 118 -39.18 -11.31 -14.68
C GLY A 118 -38.62 -9.90 -14.87
N ALA A 119 -38.55 -9.14 -13.79
CA ALA A 119 -37.86 -7.87 -13.73
C ALA A 119 -36.94 -7.86 -12.52
N ASN A 120 -35.68 -7.59 -12.82
CA ASN A 120 -34.59 -7.36 -11.88
C ASN A 120 -34.99 -6.38 -10.79
N LYS A 121 -34.67 -6.71 -9.53
CA LYS A 121 -34.64 -5.75 -8.43
C LYS A 121 -33.38 -5.93 -7.61
N SER A 122 -32.39 -5.11 -7.95
CA SER A 122 -31.45 -4.58 -6.98
C SER A 122 -32.23 -3.81 -5.91
N ALA A 123 -31.92 -4.05 -4.64
CA ALA A 123 -31.71 -3.03 -3.61
C ALA A 123 -31.54 -3.71 -2.25
N ALA A 124 -30.40 -3.44 -1.63
CA ALA A 124 -30.22 -3.05 -0.23
C ALA A 124 -28.85 -3.56 0.28
N ASP A 125 -28.04 -2.85 1.04
CA ASP A 125 -27.88 -1.43 1.35
C ASP A 125 -26.63 -1.43 2.25
N GLY A 126 -25.54 -0.78 1.80
CA GLY A 126 -24.25 -0.85 2.48
C GLY A 126 -23.41 0.41 2.24
N LYS A 127 -23.85 1.47 2.90
CA LYS A 127 -23.23 2.79 3.11
C LYS A 127 -21.80 3.02 2.58
N ALA A 128 -21.74 3.86 1.54
CA ALA A 128 -20.66 4.77 1.12
C ALA A 128 -19.33 4.17 0.65
N ALA A 129 -19.33 3.57 -0.55
CA ALA A 129 -18.19 3.65 -1.46
C ALA A 129 -18.26 5.01 -2.18
N SER A 130 -17.42 5.95 -1.79
CA SER A 130 -17.26 7.19 -2.55
C SER A 130 -16.44 6.90 -3.81
N GLY A 131 -17.07 7.03 -4.99
CA GLY A 131 -16.43 7.37 -6.27
C GLY A 131 -15.76 6.24 -7.05
N ALA A 132 -16.48 5.67 -8.01
CA ALA A 132 -16.01 5.39 -9.38
C ALA A 132 -17.19 4.84 -10.20
N ASP A 133 -17.95 5.73 -10.85
CA ASP A 133 -18.50 5.37 -12.16
C ASP A 133 -17.35 5.59 -13.13
N ASP A 134 -16.72 4.49 -13.55
CA ASP A 134 -16.15 4.23 -14.88
C ASP A 134 -15.68 2.76 -14.85
N GLY A 135 -15.97 2.00 -15.91
CA GLY A 135 -15.89 0.53 -15.97
C GLY A 135 -14.50 -0.12 -15.82
N SER A 136 -13.76 0.20 -14.76
CA SER A 136 -12.44 -0.36 -14.48
C SER A 136 -12.56 -1.75 -13.86
N SER A 137 -12.14 -2.77 -14.62
CA SER A 137 -12.00 -4.14 -14.13
C SER A 137 -11.11 -4.16 -12.86
N PRO A 138 -11.38 -5.03 -11.86
CA PRO A 138 -10.48 -5.25 -10.73
C PRO A 138 -9.01 -5.49 -11.16
N ALA A 139 -8.81 -6.13 -12.32
CA ALA A 139 -7.50 -6.36 -12.88
C ALA A 139 -6.81 -5.06 -13.32
N LEU A 140 -7.54 -4.12 -13.95
CA LEU A 140 -7.04 -2.79 -14.30
C LEU A 140 -6.74 -1.97 -13.05
N HIS A 141 -7.58 -2.05 -12.02
CA HIS A 141 -7.35 -1.38 -10.74
C HIS A 141 -6.03 -1.80 -10.09
N ILE A 142 -5.70 -3.11 -10.15
CA ILE A 142 -4.42 -3.65 -9.70
C ILE A 142 -3.27 -3.26 -10.63
N ALA A 143 -3.47 -3.31 -11.95
CA ALA A 143 -2.44 -2.94 -12.94
C ALA A 143 -2.02 -1.46 -12.80
N CYS A 144 -2.96 -0.57 -12.49
CA CYS A 144 -2.73 0.84 -12.23
C CYS A 144 -2.25 1.15 -10.80
N SER A 145 -1.91 0.13 -10.02
CA SER A 145 -1.32 0.30 -8.69
C SER A 145 0.20 0.26 -8.77
N ARG A 146 0.86 1.38 -8.46
CA ARG A 146 2.31 1.42 -8.27
C ARG A 146 2.76 0.66 -7.03
N ILE A 147 1.96 0.76 -5.97
CA ILE A 147 2.13 0.01 -4.73
C ILE A 147 0.78 -0.61 -4.37
N LEU A 148 0.77 -1.91 -4.08
CA LEU A 148 -0.36 -2.61 -3.49
C LEU A 148 0.17 -3.65 -2.50
N VAL A 149 0.09 -3.36 -1.21
CA VAL A 149 0.74 -4.16 -0.16
C VAL A 149 -0.12 -4.29 1.09
N GLU A 150 0.02 -5.42 1.78
CA GLU A 150 -0.54 -5.65 3.11
C GLU A 150 0.56 -5.63 4.16
N GLY A 151 0.30 -4.96 5.26
CA GLY A 151 1.26 -4.87 6.35
C GLY A 151 0.69 -4.30 7.63
N ARG A 152 1.56 -4.18 8.63
CA ARG A 152 1.25 -3.50 9.88
C ARG A 152 1.91 -2.12 9.88
N VAL A 153 1.16 -1.10 10.23
CA VAL A 153 1.70 0.26 10.37
C VAL A 153 2.71 0.29 11.51
N VAL A 154 3.93 0.70 11.22
CA VAL A 154 5.02 0.93 12.18
C VAL A 154 4.97 2.38 12.68
N SER A 155 4.84 3.33 11.76
CA SER A 155 4.75 4.75 12.10
C SER A 155 3.96 5.53 11.06
N VAL A 156 3.38 6.65 11.50
CA VAL A 156 2.75 7.65 10.64
C VAL A 156 3.34 8.99 11.03
N THR A 157 4.06 9.62 10.10
CA THR A 157 4.76 10.89 10.35
C THR A 157 4.20 11.99 9.47
N PRO A 158 3.84 13.14 10.04
CA PRO A 158 3.45 14.30 9.26
C PRO A 158 4.53 14.78 8.30
N ARG A 159 4.11 15.26 7.12
CA ARG A 159 4.96 15.97 6.18
C ARG A 159 4.50 17.42 6.05
N ALA A 160 5.39 18.29 5.56
CA ALA A 160 5.13 19.72 5.42
C ALA A 160 4.06 20.04 4.35
N ASP A 161 3.88 19.15 3.38
CA ASP A 161 2.89 19.23 2.29
C ASP A 161 1.48 18.78 2.71
N GLY A 162 1.22 18.59 4.00
CA GLY A 162 -0.06 18.10 4.53
C GLY A 162 -0.25 16.58 4.39
N ASN A 163 0.60 15.90 3.61
CA ASN A 163 0.61 14.45 3.49
C ASN A 163 1.22 13.78 4.73
N VAL A 164 1.27 12.45 4.68
CA VAL A 164 1.75 11.61 5.77
C VAL A 164 2.70 10.57 5.20
N ARG A 165 3.82 10.34 5.86
CA ARG A 165 4.69 9.20 5.58
C ARG A 165 4.26 8.04 6.47
N VAL A 166 3.74 6.98 5.87
CA VAL A 166 3.41 5.73 6.56
C VAL A 166 4.54 4.74 6.33
N VAL A 167 5.06 4.18 7.42
CA VAL A 167 6.01 3.06 7.37
C VAL A 167 5.24 1.79 7.72
N LEU A 168 5.35 0.78 6.88
CA LEU A 168 4.74 -0.53 7.05
C LEU A 168 5.80 -1.59 7.32
N ASP A 169 5.49 -2.52 8.21
CA ASP A 169 6.04 -3.87 8.27
C ASP A 169 5.23 -4.75 7.30
N VAL A 170 5.83 -5.11 6.17
CA VAL A 170 5.17 -5.73 5.02
C VAL A 170 4.99 -7.22 5.27
N THR A 171 3.75 -7.69 5.11
CA THR A 171 3.40 -9.12 5.22
C THR A 171 3.17 -9.76 3.86
N ARG A 172 2.72 -8.98 2.88
CA ARG A 172 2.48 -9.44 1.50
C ARG A 172 2.58 -8.27 0.54
N SER A 173 3.25 -8.47 -0.58
CA SER A 173 3.35 -7.50 -1.67
C SER A 173 2.68 -8.03 -2.92
N TYR A 174 1.67 -7.34 -3.41
CA TYR A 174 0.98 -7.67 -4.67
C TYR A 174 1.56 -6.88 -5.84
N ARG A 175 1.85 -5.59 -5.60
CA ARG A 175 2.53 -4.72 -6.57
C ARG A 175 3.58 -3.85 -5.88
N PRO A 176 4.82 -3.85 -6.40
CA PRO A 176 5.40 -4.90 -7.25
C PRO A 176 5.38 -6.27 -6.54
N GLU A 177 5.26 -7.36 -7.29
CA GLU A 177 5.28 -8.72 -6.72
C GLU A 177 6.71 -9.04 -6.25
N ARG A 178 6.91 -8.98 -4.93
CA ARG A 178 8.21 -9.21 -4.29
C ARG A 178 8.01 -9.96 -2.96
N PRO A 179 8.96 -10.84 -2.59
CA PRO A 179 8.86 -11.55 -1.32
C PRO A 179 8.99 -10.57 -0.15
N ALA A 180 7.97 -10.55 0.72
CA ALA A 180 7.93 -9.67 1.88
C ALA A 180 9.12 -9.89 2.85
N LYS A 181 9.73 -11.08 2.85
CA LYS A 181 10.91 -11.37 3.69
C LYS A 181 12.17 -10.60 3.26
N GLU A 182 12.31 -10.31 1.97
CA GLU A 182 13.44 -9.55 1.43
C GLU A 182 13.20 -8.04 1.55
N HIS A 183 11.92 -7.64 1.55
CA HIS A 183 11.49 -6.25 1.72
C HIS A 183 10.47 -6.12 2.85
N PRO A 184 10.89 -6.35 4.12
CA PRO A 184 9.98 -6.37 5.25
C PRO A 184 9.52 -4.95 5.63
N THR A 185 10.13 -3.90 5.10
CA THR A 185 9.75 -2.53 5.43
C THR A 185 9.52 -1.71 4.17
N LEU A 186 8.39 -1.00 4.13
CA LEU A 186 8.04 -0.09 3.04
C LEU A 186 7.57 1.25 3.60
N ALA A 187 8.10 2.34 3.07
CA ALA A 187 7.57 3.68 3.34
C ALA A 187 6.74 4.17 2.15
N VAL A 188 5.51 4.59 2.41
CA VAL A 188 4.60 5.17 1.42
C VAL A 188 4.17 6.57 1.86
N THR A 189 3.93 7.45 0.90
CA THR A 189 3.35 8.76 1.17
C THR A 189 1.87 8.69 0.85
N LEU A 190 1.04 9.00 1.84
CA LEU A 190 -0.41 9.04 1.70
C LEU A 190 -0.97 10.43 2.00
N HIS A 191 -2.19 10.69 1.54
CA HIS A 191 -2.93 11.90 1.87
C HIS A 191 -3.08 12.07 3.39
N GLY A 192 -3.18 13.33 3.84
CA GLY A 192 -3.36 13.73 5.24
C GLY A 192 -4.46 12.96 5.99
N SER A 193 -5.56 12.66 5.31
CA SER A 193 -6.72 11.94 5.86
C SER A 193 -6.41 10.52 6.33
N ALA A 194 -5.34 9.89 5.84
CA ALA A 194 -4.95 8.54 6.25
C ALA A 194 -4.66 8.43 7.76
N ARG A 195 -4.34 9.53 8.45
CA ARG A 195 -4.15 9.54 9.91
C ARG A 195 -5.42 9.24 10.72
N ALA A 196 -6.60 9.38 10.12
CA ALA A 196 -7.84 9.04 10.79
C ALA A 196 -7.93 7.53 11.05
N ASP A 197 -7.51 6.73 10.06
CA ASP A 197 -7.67 5.28 10.06
C ASP A 197 -6.37 4.54 10.40
N LEU A 198 -5.22 5.10 10.00
CA LEU A 198 -3.90 4.46 10.15
C LEU A 198 -3.20 4.94 11.41
N LYS A 199 -3.03 4.01 12.36
CA LYS A 199 -2.26 4.19 13.60
C LYS A 199 -1.18 3.12 13.73
N PRO A 200 -0.06 3.36 14.43
CA PRO A 200 0.90 2.30 14.74
C PRO A 200 0.21 1.04 15.29
N GLY A 201 0.57 -0.11 14.76
CA GLY A 201 -0.05 -1.40 15.05
C GLY A 201 -1.23 -1.77 14.17
N THR A 202 -1.79 -0.86 13.36
CA THR A 202 -2.94 -1.14 12.48
C THR A 202 -2.54 -2.10 11.37
N TYR A 203 -3.32 -3.16 11.16
CA TYR A 203 -3.18 -4.02 10.00
C TYR A 203 -3.97 -3.43 8.83
N THR A 204 -3.29 -3.21 7.71
CA THR A 204 -3.82 -2.45 6.58
C THR A 204 -3.37 -3.03 5.24
N LEU A 205 -4.18 -2.79 4.22
CA LEU A 205 -3.84 -2.92 2.81
C LEU A 205 -3.75 -1.50 2.26
N ILE A 206 -2.64 -1.13 1.64
CA ILE A 206 -2.44 0.19 1.03
C ILE A 206 -2.27 0.05 -0.47
N ARG A 207 -2.99 0.89 -1.22
CA ARG A 207 -2.82 1.12 -2.65
C ARG A 207 -2.35 2.55 -2.92
N THR A 208 -1.26 2.69 -3.67
CA THR A 208 -0.91 3.97 -4.30
C THR A 208 -0.91 3.81 -5.82
N PRO A 209 -1.61 4.69 -6.56
CA PRO A 209 -1.70 4.59 -8.00
C PRO A 209 -0.38 4.94 -8.70
N VAL A 210 -0.31 4.59 -9.98
CA VAL A 210 0.77 5.02 -10.88
C VAL A 210 0.69 6.52 -11.15
N PHE A 211 -0.49 7.06 -11.40
CA PHE A 211 -0.67 8.48 -11.68
C PHE A 211 -0.97 9.27 -10.39
N PRO A 212 -0.28 10.38 -10.12
CA PRO A 212 -0.45 11.15 -8.88
C PRO A 212 -1.85 11.74 -8.65
N GLY A 213 -2.62 11.96 -9.73
CA GLY A 213 -3.98 12.49 -9.66
C GLY A 213 -5.04 11.45 -9.30
N ASP A 214 -4.70 10.17 -9.42
CA ASP A 214 -5.61 9.08 -9.07
C ASP A 214 -5.75 8.94 -7.56
N ARG A 215 -6.88 8.37 -7.15
CA ARG A 215 -7.17 8.14 -5.74
C ARG A 215 -6.21 7.11 -5.11
N GLN A 216 -5.75 7.44 -3.91
CA GLN A 216 -5.08 6.52 -3.00
C GLN A 216 -6.10 5.86 -2.09
N ASP A 217 -5.93 4.57 -1.82
CA ASP A 217 -6.87 3.79 -1.03
C ASP A 217 -6.17 3.01 0.07
N TRP A 218 -6.83 2.86 1.19
CA TRP A 218 -6.38 2.00 2.28
C TRP A 218 -7.56 1.33 2.96
N GLU A 219 -7.39 0.05 3.27
CA GLU A 219 -8.34 -0.73 4.05
C GLU A 219 -7.72 -1.08 5.41
N THR A 220 -8.55 -1.22 6.43
CA THR A 220 -8.10 -1.59 7.78
C THR A 220 -8.90 -2.75 8.35
N GLY A 221 -8.28 -3.51 9.25
CA GLY A 221 -8.98 -4.55 10.01
C GLY A 221 -9.61 -5.63 9.12
N ARG A 222 -10.95 -5.75 9.15
CA ARG A 222 -11.69 -6.78 8.39
C ARG A 222 -11.72 -6.50 6.89
N GLY A 223 -11.79 -5.23 6.47
CA GLY A 223 -11.82 -4.86 5.05
C GLY A 223 -10.61 -5.36 4.26
N VAL A 224 -9.46 -5.50 4.93
CA VAL A 224 -8.26 -6.11 4.33
C VAL A 224 -8.49 -7.55 3.88
N LYS A 225 -9.24 -8.34 4.64
CA LYS A 225 -9.51 -9.75 4.29
C LYS A 225 -10.48 -9.85 3.12
N ASP A 226 -11.48 -8.98 3.08
CA ASP A 226 -12.49 -8.95 2.02
C ASP A 226 -11.81 -8.55 0.71
N ALA A 227 -11.06 -7.43 0.70
CA ALA A 227 -10.30 -6.97 -0.46
C ALA A 227 -9.24 -7.97 -0.94
N ARG A 228 -8.64 -8.75 -0.02
CA ARG A 228 -7.66 -9.77 -0.39
C ARG A 228 -8.24 -10.83 -1.33
N GLY A 229 -9.48 -11.26 -1.09
CA GLY A 229 -10.13 -12.26 -1.94
C GLY A 229 -10.20 -11.79 -3.38
N ASP A 230 -10.69 -10.56 -3.57
CA ASP A 230 -10.86 -9.93 -4.88
C ASP A 230 -9.50 -9.69 -5.56
N ILE A 231 -8.51 -9.21 -4.80
CA ILE A 231 -7.15 -9.00 -5.31
C ILE A 231 -6.55 -10.31 -5.81
N LEU A 232 -6.62 -11.37 -5.02
CA LEU A 232 -6.07 -12.67 -5.41
C LEU A 232 -6.79 -13.26 -6.63
N GLY A 233 -8.09 -13.02 -6.77
CA GLY A 233 -8.87 -13.44 -7.93
C GLY A 233 -8.46 -12.70 -9.22
N ALA A 234 -8.21 -11.39 -9.13
CA ALA A 234 -7.90 -10.55 -10.28
C ALA A 234 -6.40 -10.45 -10.61
N LEU A 235 -5.50 -10.84 -9.68
CA LEU A 235 -4.05 -10.72 -9.85
C LEU A 235 -3.52 -11.42 -11.12
N PRO A 236 -3.97 -12.63 -11.50
CA PRO A 236 -3.47 -13.31 -12.70
C PRO A 236 -3.70 -12.51 -13.98
N GLU A 237 -4.90 -11.93 -14.14
CA GLU A 237 -5.23 -11.07 -15.28
C GLU A 237 -4.43 -9.77 -15.21
N ALA A 238 -4.35 -9.15 -14.03
CA ALA A 238 -3.64 -7.90 -13.83
C ALA A 238 -2.15 -7.97 -14.24
N ARG A 239 -1.49 -9.12 -14.07
CA ARG A 239 -0.07 -9.30 -14.46
C ARG A 239 0.18 -9.08 -15.95
N GLY A 240 -0.80 -9.37 -16.80
CA GLY A 240 -0.72 -9.17 -18.25
C GLY A 240 -1.17 -7.78 -18.73
N LEU A 241 -1.69 -6.95 -17.82
CA LEU A 241 -2.20 -5.63 -18.16
C LEU A 241 -1.18 -4.54 -17.84
N ALA A 242 -1.05 -3.60 -18.77
CA ALA A 242 -0.44 -2.30 -18.50
C ALA A 242 -1.51 -1.34 -17.96
N CYS A 243 -1.07 -0.35 -17.18
CA CYS A 243 -1.95 0.75 -16.82
C CYS A 243 -2.08 1.70 -18.02
N PRO A 244 -3.28 1.90 -18.60
CA PRO A 244 -3.47 2.88 -19.66
C PRO A 244 -3.16 4.28 -19.11
N GLY A 245 -2.61 5.16 -19.96
CA GLY A 245 -2.27 6.53 -19.58
C GLY A 245 -3.48 7.32 -19.03
N PRO A 246 -3.25 8.47 -18.35
CA PRO A 246 -4.34 9.27 -17.81
C PRO A 246 -5.28 9.74 -18.93
N GLY A 247 -6.59 9.45 -18.81
CA GLY A 247 -7.62 9.96 -19.72
C GLY A 247 -8.25 8.97 -20.72
N TYR A 248 -8.23 7.67 -20.44
CA TYR A 248 -9.00 6.64 -21.17
C TYR A 248 -10.22 6.17 -20.40
#